data_AF-A0A7I7NV82-F1
#
_entry.id   AF-A0A7I7NV82-F1
#
_cell.length_a   1.000
_cell.length_b   1.000
_cell.length_c   1.000
_cell.angle_alpha   90.00
_cell.angle_beta   90.00
_cell.angle_gamma   90.00
#
_symmetry.space_group_name_H-M   'P 1'
#
loop_
_entity.id
_entity.type
_entity.pdbx_description
1 polymer ?
#
loop_
_entity_poly.entity_id
_entity_poly.type
_entity_poly.pdbx_seq_one_letter_code
_entity_poly.pdbx_strand_id
1 'polypeptide(L)'
;MSLLITVPVFGGHEYTHALVGDLVREGADYLIVDNMGDYPRIGDERVSTPGENLGWAGGSQLGFRIAFSEGYSHAMTLNNDTRISKGFVAALLDPRLPGDAGIVGPMTDLGLPWAVADQQPDAANYVPRPRYRAVPAVEGTALMLSRNCWQATGGMDLENFKRYGWGIDLDLALRARKAGFGVYTTEMAYINHFGRKTANMHFGRWRYDVGGRLAMVQGLRRIHGWRATLAILGRMSIVLHREWPQQFPLDPA
;
A
#
# COMPACT_ATOMS: atom_id res chain seq x y z
N MET A 1 7.87 -11.34 14.64
CA MET A 1 7.70 -11.12 13.19
C MET A 1 8.73 -10.09 12.75
N SER A 2 9.24 -10.16 11.53
CA SER A 2 10.14 -9.19 10.90
C SER A 2 9.52 -8.61 9.63
N LEU A 3 9.77 -7.33 9.36
CA LEU A 3 9.24 -6.56 8.23
C LEU A 3 10.35 -5.76 7.55
N LEU A 4 10.45 -5.85 6.21
CA LEU A 4 11.20 -4.90 5.40
C LEU A 4 10.25 -3.93 4.71
N ILE A 5 10.42 -2.62 4.92
CA ILE A 5 9.63 -1.57 4.27
C ILE A 5 10.38 -1.06 3.03
N THR A 6 9.81 -1.27 1.86
CA THR A 6 10.35 -0.75 0.60
C THR A 6 9.70 0.57 0.24
N VAL A 7 10.53 1.55 -0.10
CA VAL A 7 10.11 2.87 -0.57
C VAL A 7 10.58 3.07 -2.01
N PRO A 8 9.71 2.85 -3.02
CA PRO A 8 10.02 3.19 -4.41
C PRO A 8 10.08 4.71 -4.57
N VAL A 9 11.20 5.21 -5.12
CA VAL A 9 11.48 6.64 -5.28
C VAL A 9 11.70 6.97 -6.75
N PHE A 10 11.20 8.12 -7.18
CA PHE A 10 11.46 8.74 -8.47
C PHE A 10 11.38 10.26 -8.29
N GLY A 11 12.52 10.89 -7.95
CA GLY A 11 12.56 12.28 -7.49
C GLY A 11 11.85 12.51 -6.14
N GLY A 12 11.47 13.75 -5.85
CA GLY A 12 10.78 14.12 -4.60
C GLY A 12 11.58 13.74 -3.35
N HIS A 13 12.90 13.97 -3.38
CA HIS A 13 13.80 13.51 -2.33
C HIS A 13 13.48 14.13 -0.97
N GLU A 14 12.96 15.36 -0.93
CA GLU A 14 12.54 16.01 0.30
C GLU A 14 11.46 15.23 1.05
N TYR A 15 10.55 14.58 0.32
CA TYR A 15 9.54 13.70 0.89
C TYR A 15 10.17 12.42 1.42
N THR A 16 11.06 11.84 0.63
CA THR A 16 11.78 10.62 1.00
C THR A 16 12.61 10.84 2.27
N HIS A 17 13.34 11.96 2.37
CA HIS A 17 14.14 12.31 3.54
C HIS A 17 13.28 12.53 4.78
N ALA A 18 12.12 13.18 4.63
CA ALA A 18 11.17 13.34 5.73
C ALA A 18 10.63 11.98 6.21
N LEU A 19 10.31 11.07 5.28
CA LEU A 19 9.88 9.71 5.60
C LEU A 19 11.00 8.87 6.23
N VAL A 20 12.24 9.00 5.77
CA VAL A 20 13.41 8.35 6.38
C VAL A 20 13.53 8.74 7.85
N GLY A 21 13.31 10.01 8.19
CA GLY A 21 13.25 10.47 9.58
C GLY A 21 12.20 9.73 10.42
N ASP A 22 11.02 9.44 9.84
CA ASP A 22 10.00 8.64 10.50
C ASP A 22 10.40 7.16 10.62
N LEU A 23 10.93 6.56 9.55
CA LEU A 23 11.36 5.15 9.54
C LEU A 23 12.47 4.90 10.57
N VAL A 24 13.43 5.82 10.68
CA VAL A 24 14.49 5.77 11.69
C VAL A 24 13.90 5.89 13.10
N ARG A 25 12.94 6.80 13.32
CA ARG A 25 12.24 6.92 14.62
C ARG A 25 11.55 5.61 15.01
N GLU A 26 10.92 4.94 14.04
CA GLU A 26 10.21 3.67 14.28
C GLU A 26 11.16 2.47 14.41
N GLY A 27 12.47 2.65 14.21
CA GLY A 27 13.43 1.54 14.18
C GLY A 27 13.13 0.53 13.07
N ALA A 28 12.61 1.01 11.94
CA ALA A 28 12.22 0.16 10.82
C ALA A 28 13.44 -0.35 10.05
N ASP A 29 13.38 -1.61 9.58
CA ASP A 29 14.22 -2.05 8.48
C ASP A 29 13.59 -1.56 7.18
N TYR A 30 14.33 -0.78 6.38
CA TYR A 30 13.82 -0.23 5.13
C TYR A 30 14.82 -0.28 3.98
N LEU A 31 14.28 -0.24 2.76
CA LEU A 31 15.00 -0.23 1.50
C LEU A 31 14.44 0.88 0.61
N ILE A 32 15.31 1.79 0.18
CA ILE A 32 14.97 2.75 -0.88
C ILE A 32 15.22 2.08 -2.23
N VAL A 33 14.22 2.08 -3.11
CA VAL A 33 14.39 1.67 -4.52
C VAL A 33 14.43 2.92 -5.37
N ASP A 34 15.63 3.29 -5.80
CA ASP A 34 15.88 4.50 -6.58
C ASP A 34 15.70 4.22 -8.07
N ASN A 35 14.53 4.58 -8.61
CA ASN A 35 14.19 4.37 -10.01
C ASN A 35 14.82 5.40 -10.97
N MET A 36 15.33 6.52 -10.45
CA MET A 36 15.93 7.58 -11.27
C MET A 36 17.46 7.55 -11.22
N GLY A 37 18.04 6.89 -10.22
CA GLY A 37 19.49 6.76 -10.04
C GLY A 37 20.15 8.01 -9.47
N ASP A 38 19.36 8.92 -8.90
CA ASP A 38 19.78 10.22 -8.41
C ASP A 38 19.53 10.43 -6.91
N TYR A 39 19.08 9.39 -6.17
CA TYR A 39 18.71 9.54 -4.76
C TYR A 39 19.90 9.99 -3.89
N PRO A 40 19.87 11.19 -3.29
CA PRO A 40 20.94 11.68 -2.44
C PRO A 40 20.75 11.14 -1.02
N ARG A 41 21.57 10.16 -0.63
CA ARG A 41 21.56 9.61 0.75
C ARG A 41 21.85 10.70 1.77
N ILE A 42 21.17 10.66 2.91
CA ILE A 42 21.38 11.57 4.05
C ILE A 42 21.97 10.87 5.28
N GLY A 43 22.25 9.57 5.18
CA GLY A 43 22.92 8.75 6.19
C GLY A 43 23.27 7.37 5.63
N ASP A 44 23.04 6.33 6.43
CA ASP A 44 23.36 4.94 6.08
C ASP A 44 22.18 4.22 5.40
N GLU A 45 21.30 4.95 4.68
CA GLU A 45 20.14 4.32 4.07
C GLU A 45 20.56 3.21 3.11
N ARG A 46 19.86 2.08 3.18
CA ARG A 46 20.01 1.00 2.21
C ARG A 46 19.29 1.40 0.92
N VAL A 47 20.02 1.43 -0.20
CA VAL A 47 19.48 1.82 -1.51
C VAL A 47 19.77 0.75 -2.55
N SER A 48 18.75 0.40 -3.34
CA SER A 48 18.87 -0.41 -4.56
C SER A 48 18.58 0.47 -5.77
N THR A 49 19.51 0.52 -6.73
CA THR A 49 19.39 1.31 -7.96
C THR A 49 19.32 0.36 -9.16
N PRO A 50 18.12 0.05 -9.69
CA PRO A 50 17.95 -0.97 -10.74
C PRO A 50 18.57 -0.61 -12.10
N GLY A 51 18.98 0.65 -12.31
CA GLY A 51 19.54 1.13 -13.59
C GLY A 51 18.48 1.47 -14.65
N GLU A 52 17.21 1.18 -14.38
CA GLU A 52 16.05 1.58 -15.17
C GLU A 52 14.88 1.96 -14.25
N ASN A 53 13.91 2.70 -14.79
CA ASN A 53 12.70 3.05 -14.05
C ASN A 53 11.72 1.87 -14.04
N LEU A 54 11.63 1.15 -12.91
CA LEU A 54 10.69 0.05 -12.71
C LEU A 54 9.25 0.53 -12.44
N GLY A 55 9.06 1.84 -12.28
CA GLY A 55 7.86 2.44 -11.75
C GLY A 55 7.59 2.02 -10.31
N TRP A 56 6.46 2.47 -9.77
CA TRP A 56 6.04 2.12 -8.42
C TRP A 56 5.87 0.60 -8.25
N ALA A 57 5.02 -0.03 -9.07
CA ALA A 57 4.70 -1.45 -8.93
C ALA A 57 5.94 -2.36 -9.08
N GLY A 58 6.82 -2.07 -10.03
CA GLY A 58 8.05 -2.83 -10.22
C GLY A 58 9.03 -2.64 -9.06
N GLY A 59 9.17 -1.42 -8.55
CA GLY A 59 9.98 -1.14 -7.35
C GLY A 59 9.43 -1.84 -6.09
N SER A 60 8.11 -1.82 -5.89
CA SER A 60 7.45 -2.53 -4.80
C SER A 60 7.66 -4.05 -4.87
N GLN A 61 7.49 -4.64 -6.06
CA GLN A 61 7.71 -6.07 -6.27
C GLN A 61 9.18 -6.47 -6.11
N LEU A 62 10.14 -5.62 -6.53
CA LEU A 62 11.56 -5.82 -6.23
C LEU A 62 11.82 -5.86 -4.72
N GLY A 63 11.22 -4.91 -3.98
CA GLY A 63 11.24 -4.88 -2.53
C GLY A 63 10.74 -6.15 -1.87
N PHE A 64 9.58 -6.64 -2.30
CA PHE A 64 9.03 -7.92 -1.82
C PHE A 64 9.98 -9.09 -2.08
N ARG A 65 10.55 -9.18 -3.29
CA ARG A 65 11.51 -10.23 -3.62
C ARG A 65 12.74 -10.20 -2.72
N ILE A 66 13.31 -9.00 -2.50
CA ILE A 66 14.49 -8.82 -1.63
C ILE A 66 14.14 -9.25 -0.20
N ALA A 67 13.08 -8.67 0.38
CA ALA A 67 12.62 -8.97 1.73
C ALA A 67 12.47 -10.49 1.95
N PHE A 68 11.76 -11.17 1.04
CA PHE A 68 11.52 -12.59 1.22
C PHE A 68 12.78 -13.44 0.95
N SER A 69 13.67 -13.03 0.04
CA SER A 69 14.95 -13.72 -0.14
C SER A 69 15.86 -13.63 1.09
N GLU A 70 15.73 -12.58 1.90
CA GLU A 70 16.53 -12.30 3.09
C GLU A 70 15.93 -12.85 4.40
N GLY A 71 14.84 -13.61 4.32
CA GLY A 71 14.25 -14.24 5.50
C GLY A 71 13.21 -13.41 6.26
N TYR A 72 12.84 -12.21 5.78
CA TYR A 72 11.77 -11.42 6.41
C TYR A 72 10.41 -12.13 6.39
N SER A 73 9.66 -12.08 7.49
CA SER A 73 8.32 -12.71 7.53
C SER A 73 7.26 -11.91 6.76
N HIS A 74 7.47 -10.59 6.65
CA HIS A 74 6.58 -9.65 6.00
C HIS A 74 7.39 -8.67 5.15
N ALA A 75 6.77 -8.13 4.11
CA ALA A 75 7.34 -7.08 3.29
C ALA A 75 6.28 -6.02 3.03
N MET A 76 6.67 -4.75 2.97
CA MET A 76 5.74 -3.65 2.75
C MET A 76 6.23 -2.77 1.60
N THR A 77 5.28 -2.25 0.83
CA THR A 77 5.51 -1.08 -0.01
C THR A 77 4.94 0.15 0.69
N LEU A 78 5.70 1.24 0.66
CA LEU A 78 5.31 2.52 1.25
C LEU A 78 5.70 3.65 0.28
N ASN A 79 4.74 4.49 -0.08
CA ASN A 79 5.02 5.65 -0.92
C ASN A 79 5.91 6.65 -0.19
N ASN A 80 6.83 7.29 -0.93
CA ASN A 80 7.81 8.21 -0.35
C ASN A 80 7.20 9.53 0.14
N ASP A 81 6.05 9.94 -0.40
CA ASP A 81 5.29 11.14 -0.05
C ASP A 81 4.28 10.90 1.08
N THR A 82 4.70 10.15 2.09
CA THR A 82 3.90 9.84 3.28
C THR A 82 4.58 10.32 4.57
N ARG A 83 3.78 10.58 5.60
CA ARG A 83 4.23 10.63 7.00
C ARG A 83 3.54 9.52 7.76
N ILE A 84 4.26 8.83 8.64
CA ILE A 84 3.74 7.68 9.39
C ILE A 84 3.57 8.02 10.87
N SER A 85 2.54 7.44 11.49
CA SER A 85 2.24 7.64 12.91
C SER A 85 3.30 7.05 13.82
N LYS A 86 3.24 7.39 15.12
CA LYS A 86 4.06 6.71 16.14
C LYS A 86 3.56 5.28 16.35
N GLY A 87 4.48 4.33 16.51
CA GLY A 87 4.15 2.91 16.71
C GLY A 87 3.69 2.19 15.43
N PHE A 88 3.98 2.76 14.26
CA PHE A 88 3.52 2.30 12.96
C PHE A 88 3.94 0.85 12.66
N VAL A 89 5.22 0.53 12.85
CA VAL A 89 5.76 -0.81 12.57
C VAL A 89 5.16 -1.83 13.55
N ALA A 90 5.10 -1.50 14.83
CA ALA A 90 4.53 -2.37 15.86
C ALA A 90 3.04 -2.67 15.59
N ALA A 91 2.28 -1.68 15.15
CA ALA A 91 0.86 -1.83 14.81
C ALA A 91 0.61 -2.73 13.59
N LEU A 92 1.51 -2.71 12.60
CA LEU A 92 1.43 -3.60 11.44
C LEU A 92 1.85 -5.04 11.77
N LEU A 93 2.77 -5.23 12.72
CA LEU A 93 3.27 -6.53 13.17
C LEU A 93 2.56 -7.05 14.43
N ASP A 94 1.44 -6.46 14.81
CA ASP A 94 0.78 -6.76 16.06
C ASP A 94 0.32 -8.23 16.09
N PRO A 95 0.71 -9.02 17.12
CA PRO A 95 0.45 -10.46 17.18
C PRO A 95 -1.04 -10.81 17.34
N ARG A 96 -1.91 -9.84 17.58
CA ARG A 96 -3.37 -10.02 17.69
C ARG A 96 -4.07 -9.95 16.34
N LEU A 97 -3.35 -9.67 15.25
CA LEU A 97 -3.90 -9.82 13.90
C LEU A 97 -4.42 -11.25 13.69
N PRO A 98 -5.51 -11.44 12.91
CA PRO A 98 -6.00 -12.76 12.57
C PRO A 98 -4.92 -13.63 11.93
N GLY A 99 -4.91 -14.93 12.24
CA GLY A 99 -3.88 -15.87 11.77
C GLY A 99 -3.85 -16.06 10.25
N ASP A 100 -4.92 -15.68 9.55
CA ASP A 100 -5.04 -15.67 8.10
C ASP A 100 -4.62 -14.32 7.46
N ALA A 101 -4.11 -13.35 8.23
CA ALA A 101 -3.69 -12.04 7.72
C ALA A 101 -2.60 -12.16 6.63
N GLY A 102 -3.03 -12.05 5.37
CA GLY A 102 -2.14 -12.02 4.22
C GLY A 102 -1.72 -10.60 3.85
N ILE A 103 -2.66 -9.66 3.92
CA ILE A 103 -2.44 -8.26 3.56
C ILE A 103 -2.92 -7.36 4.69
N VAL A 104 -2.09 -6.40 5.09
CA VAL A 104 -2.42 -5.43 6.14
C VAL A 104 -2.00 -4.02 5.71
N GLY A 105 -2.84 -3.02 5.99
CA GLY A 105 -2.51 -1.61 5.78
C GLY A 105 -2.93 -0.73 6.96
N PRO A 106 -2.43 0.51 7.03
CA PRO A 106 -2.82 1.48 8.04
C PRO A 106 -4.14 2.18 7.68
N MET A 107 -4.67 2.95 8.64
CA MET A 107 -5.62 4.02 8.32
C MET A 107 -4.90 5.16 7.56
N THR A 108 -5.64 6.00 6.85
CA THR A 108 -5.10 7.07 5.99
C THR A 108 -5.97 8.33 6.05
N ASP A 109 -5.41 9.51 5.72
CA ASP A 109 -6.18 10.74 5.49
C ASP A 109 -6.97 10.70 4.17
N LEU A 110 -6.47 9.98 3.17
CA LEU A 110 -7.09 9.85 1.87
C LEU A 110 -6.84 8.48 1.25
N GLY A 111 -7.76 8.03 0.39
CA GLY A 111 -7.65 6.75 -0.32
C GLY A 111 -8.94 5.97 -0.29
N LEU A 112 -8.84 4.65 -0.10
CA LEU A 112 -9.99 3.75 -0.04
C LEU A 112 -10.87 4.07 1.19
N PRO A 113 -12.18 4.37 1.03
CA PRO A 113 -13.00 4.90 2.12
C PRO A 113 -13.13 4.04 3.37
N TRP A 114 -12.93 2.73 3.30
CA TRP A 114 -12.93 1.86 4.49
C TRP A 114 -11.67 2.00 5.36
N ALA A 115 -10.61 2.60 4.82
CA ALA A 115 -9.34 2.87 5.48
C ALA A 115 -9.14 4.36 5.78
N VAL A 116 -10.07 5.24 5.40
CA VAL A 116 -9.97 6.67 5.72
C VAL A 116 -10.38 6.91 7.18
N ALA A 117 -9.55 7.62 7.94
CA ALA A 117 -9.85 7.95 9.33
C ALA A 117 -10.89 9.07 9.43
N ASP A 118 -11.80 8.97 10.41
CA ASP A 118 -12.85 9.97 10.66
C ASP A 118 -12.24 11.35 10.99
N GLN A 119 -11.14 11.34 11.75
CA GLN A 119 -10.30 12.50 12.01
C GLN A 119 -8.99 12.32 11.24
N GLN A 120 -8.52 13.41 10.65
CA GLN A 120 -7.33 13.41 9.81
C GLN A 120 -6.25 14.30 10.43
N PRO A 121 -5.69 13.91 11.59
CA PRO A 121 -4.62 14.67 12.23
C PRO A 121 -3.32 14.55 11.43
N ASP A 122 -2.33 15.34 11.80
CA ASP A 122 -0.94 15.00 11.47
C ASP A 122 -0.60 13.62 12.06
N ALA A 123 0.12 12.80 11.33
CA ALA A 123 0.37 11.40 11.69
C ALA A 123 1.10 11.27 13.02
N ALA A 124 1.99 12.23 13.32
CA ALA A 124 2.69 12.31 14.61
C ALA A 124 1.76 12.48 15.83
N ASN A 125 0.53 12.95 15.60
CA ASN A 125 -0.52 13.21 16.59
C ASN A 125 -1.67 12.21 16.51
N TYR A 126 -1.60 11.20 15.65
CA TYR A 126 -2.62 10.17 15.55
C TYR A 126 -2.74 9.38 16.86
N VAL A 127 -3.97 9.23 17.36
CA VAL A 127 -4.27 8.45 18.55
C VAL A 127 -4.75 7.07 18.12
N PRO A 128 -3.94 6.01 18.34
CA PRO A 128 -4.28 4.67 17.86
C PRO A 128 -5.48 4.08 18.60
N ARG A 129 -6.29 3.31 17.86
CA ARG A 129 -7.38 2.50 18.43
C ARG A 129 -7.02 1.03 18.26
N PRO A 130 -7.10 0.20 19.32
CA PRO A 130 -6.71 -1.22 19.27
C PRO A 130 -7.74 -2.07 18.53
N ARG A 131 -7.86 -1.85 17.22
CA ARG A 131 -8.90 -2.43 16.37
C ARG A 131 -8.35 -2.71 14.97
N TYR A 132 -8.83 -3.81 14.39
CA TYR A 132 -8.65 -4.13 12.98
C TYR A 132 -9.99 -4.13 12.26
N ARG A 133 -9.96 -3.88 10.95
CA ARG A 133 -11.11 -3.98 10.06
C ARG A 133 -10.81 -5.02 8.99
N ALA A 134 -11.68 -6.00 8.81
CA ALA A 134 -11.65 -6.80 7.59
C ALA A 134 -12.12 -5.91 6.43
N VAL A 135 -11.30 -5.78 5.40
CA VAL A 135 -11.54 -4.83 4.30
C VAL A 135 -11.46 -5.51 2.93
N PRO A 136 -12.12 -4.97 1.90
CA PRO A 136 -12.11 -5.55 0.54
C PRO A 136 -10.85 -5.23 -0.27
N ALA A 137 -9.99 -4.31 0.16
CA ALA A 137 -8.62 -4.17 -0.34
C ALA A 137 -7.81 -3.25 0.58
N VAL A 138 -6.49 -3.32 0.47
CA VAL A 138 -5.55 -2.32 1.01
C VAL A 138 -4.90 -1.63 -0.17
N GLU A 139 -4.76 -0.30 -0.11
CA GLU A 139 -4.17 0.48 -1.20
C GLU A 139 -2.65 0.35 -1.20
N GLY A 140 -2.06 0.35 -2.40
CA GLY A 140 -0.61 0.25 -2.60
C GLY A 140 0.22 1.35 -1.92
N THR A 141 -0.38 2.48 -1.52
CA THR A 141 0.28 3.55 -0.78
C THR A 141 1.03 3.03 0.46
N ALA A 142 0.43 2.09 1.18
CA ALA A 142 0.98 1.48 2.38
C ALA A 142 0.41 0.06 2.55
N LEU A 143 1.03 -0.91 1.86
CA LEU A 143 0.55 -2.29 1.80
C LEU A 143 1.63 -3.25 2.32
N MET A 144 1.36 -3.88 3.46
CA MET A 144 2.15 -4.99 3.99
C MET A 144 1.58 -6.33 3.50
N LEU A 145 2.47 -7.23 3.10
CA LEU A 145 2.17 -8.56 2.60
C LEU A 145 2.95 -9.60 3.43
N SER A 146 2.28 -10.65 3.88
CA SER A 146 2.96 -11.78 4.52
C SER A 146 3.66 -12.66 3.48
N ARG A 147 4.76 -13.32 3.88
CA ARG A 147 5.50 -14.24 3.02
C ARG A 147 4.62 -15.33 2.41
N ASN A 148 3.75 -15.93 3.22
CA ASN A 148 2.87 -17.02 2.78
C ASN A 148 1.87 -16.51 1.74
N CYS A 149 1.32 -15.30 1.93
CA CYS A 149 0.43 -14.69 0.96
C CYS A 149 1.19 -14.34 -0.33
N TRP A 150 2.41 -13.82 -0.25
CA TRP A 150 3.24 -13.57 -1.42
C TRP A 150 3.55 -14.86 -2.21
N GLN A 151 3.94 -15.94 -1.53
CA GLN A 151 4.20 -17.24 -2.16
C GLN A 151 2.96 -17.81 -2.86
N ALA A 152 1.79 -17.71 -2.24
CA ALA A 152 0.55 -18.21 -2.81
C ALA A 152 0.05 -17.38 -4.00
N THR A 153 0.36 -16.09 -4.05
CA THR A 153 -0.18 -15.16 -5.04
C THR A 153 0.82 -14.81 -6.15
N GLY A 154 2.12 -14.92 -5.90
CA GLY A 154 3.19 -14.38 -6.76
C GLY A 154 3.46 -12.88 -6.56
N GLY A 155 2.75 -12.22 -5.64
CA GLY A 155 2.84 -10.77 -5.43
C GLY A 155 2.12 -9.97 -6.50
N MET A 156 2.69 -8.82 -6.90
CA MET A 156 2.12 -7.89 -7.86
C MET A 156 2.21 -8.40 -9.31
N ASP A 157 1.11 -8.37 -10.07
CA ASP A 157 1.08 -8.75 -11.49
C ASP A 157 1.58 -7.59 -12.38
N LEU A 158 2.89 -7.62 -12.66
CA LEU A 158 3.55 -6.59 -13.47
C LEU A 158 3.25 -6.71 -14.97
N GLU A 159 2.65 -7.81 -15.43
CA GLU A 159 2.34 -8.03 -16.85
C GLU A 159 1.02 -7.36 -17.22
N ASN A 160 -0.03 -7.65 -16.44
CA ASN A 160 -1.38 -7.13 -16.71
C ASN A 160 -1.56 -5.67 -16.29
N PHE A 161 -0.72 -5.15 -15.38
CA PHE A 161 -0.79 -3.78 -14.86
C PHE A 161 0.42 -2.89 -15.21
N LYS A 162 1.32 -3.35 -16.10
CA LYS A 162 2.61 -2.72 -16.44
C LYS A 162 2.60 -1.20 -16.62
N ARG A 163 1.58 -0.67 -17.33
CA ARG A 163 1.60 0.70 -17.85
C ARG A 163 1.41 1.77 -16.77
N TYR A 164 0.57 1.50 -15.78
CA TYR A 164 0.20 2.49 -14.75
C TYR A 164 0.21 1.91 -13.33
N GLY A 165 0.17 0.59 -13.15
CA GLY A 165 0.02 -0.06 -11.85
C GLY A 165 -1.37 0.05 -11.23
N TRP A 166 -2.34 0.74 -11.86
CA TRP A 166 -3.66 0.97 -11.28
C TRP A 166 -4.47 -0.32 -11.11
N GLY A 167 -4.93 -0.59 -9.89
CA GLY A 167 -5.72 -1.76 -9.51
C GLY A 167 -4.93 -3.05 -9.33
N ILE A 168 -3.60 -2.99 -9.35
CA ILE A 168 -2.74 -4.14 -9.05
C ILE A 168 -2.90 -4.60 -7.59
N ASP A 169 -3.20 -3.68 -6.69
CA ASP A 169 -3.53 -3.92 -5.28
C ASP A 169 -4.91 -4.57 -5.12
N LEU A 170 -5.91 -4.15 -5.91
CA LEU A 170 -7.22 -4.79 -5.99
C LEU A 170 -7.11 -6.24 -6.50
N ASP A 171 -6.34 -6.45 -7.55
CA ASP A 171 -6.04 -7.79 -8.08
C ASP A 171 -5.34 -8.67 -7.02
N LEU A 172 -4.29 -8.15 -6.37
CA LEU A 172 -3.58 -8.85 -5.31
C LEU A 172 -4.52 -9.23 -4.16
N ALA A 173 -5.39 -8.32 -3.73
CA ALA A 173 -6.38 -8.60 -2.68
C ALA A 173 -7.39 -9.68 -3.08
N LEU A 174 -7.80 -9.75 -4.35
CA LEU A 174 -8.68 -10.81 -4.85
C LEU A 174 -7.98 -12.17 -4.88
N ARG A 175 -6.74 -12.22 -5.39
CA ARG A 175 -5.93 -13.44 -5.42
C ARG A 175 -5.62 -13.94 -4.01
N ALA A 176 -5.27 -13.04 -3.08
CA ALA A 176 -5.05 -13.37 -1.67
C ALA A 176 -6.27 -14.03 -1.03
N ARG A 177 -7.46 -13.44 -1.20
CA ARG A 177 -8.71 -14.03 -0.67
C ARG A 177 -9.04 -15.38 -1.30
N LYS A 178 -8.83 -15.52 -2.60
CA LYS A 178 -9.03 -16.81 -3.29
C LYS A 178 -8.10 -17.89 -2.74
N ALA A 179 -6.90 -17.50 -2.29
CA ALA A 179 -5.94 -18.38 -1.64
C ALA A 179 -6.18 -18.56 -0.12
N GLY A 180 -7.29 -18.04 0.42
CA GLY A 180 -7.66 -18.22 1.82
C GLY A 180 -7.06 -17.20 2.79
N PHE A 181 -6.45 -16.12 2.30
CA PHE A 181 -5.89 -15.07 3.15
C PHE A 181 -6.89 -13.94 3.41
N GLY A 182 -6.91 -13.47 4.65
CA GLY A 182 -7.59 -12.26 5.08
C GLY A 182 -6.86 -10.98 4.69
N VAL A 183 -7.62 -9.89 4.59
CA VAL A 183 -7.13 -8.56 4.24
C VAL A 183 -7.66 -7.56 5.27
N TYR A 184 -6.74 -6.84 5.90
CA TYR A 184 -7.06 -6.04 7.09
C TYR A 184 -6.52 -4.61 7.00
N THR A 185 -7.23 -3.69 7.63
CA THR A 185 -6.71 -2.38 8.01
C THR A 185 -6.57 -2.32 9.52
N THR A 186 -5.44 -1.86 10.05
CA THR A 186 -5.23 -1.60 11.48
C THR A 186 -5.50 -0.14 11.81
N GLU A 187 -6.32 0.12 12.84
CA GLU A 187 -6.54 1.47 13.40
C GLU A 187 -5.46 1.87 14.42
N MET A 188 -4.40 1.06 14.56
CA MET A 188 -3.24 1.40 15.38
C MET A 188 -2.11 2.05 14.58
N ALA A 189 -2.21 2.06 13.25
CA ALA A 189 -1.28 2.73 12.36
C ALA A 189 -2.02 3.72 11.47
N TYR A 190 -1.38 4.84 11.17
CA TYR A 190 -1.96 5.88 10.34
C TYR A 190 -0.90 6.55 9.46
N ILE A 191 -1.33 7.01 8.29
CA ILE A 191 -0.50 7.82 7.41
C ILE A 191 -1.21 9.11 7.02
N ASN A 192 -0.42 10.18 6.84
CA ASN A 192 -0.79 11.24 5.92
C ASN A 192 -0.14 10.97 4.57
N HIS A 193 -0.89 11.12 3.48
CA HIS A 193 -0.39 10.96 2.12
C HIS A 193 -0.50 12.29 1.38
N PHE A 194 0.64 12.86 0.96
CA PHE A 194 0.62 14.19 0.32
C PHE A 194 0.14 14.15 -1.13
N GLY A 195 0.11 12.97 -1.77
CA GLY A 195 -0.85 12.51 -2.78
C GLY A 195 -1.05 13.35 -4.06
N ARG A 196 -0.29 14.44 -4.27
CA ARG A 196 -0.59 15.46 -5.30
C ARG A 196 0.61 16.20 -5.88
N LYS A 197 1.87 15.82 -5.64
CA LYS A 197 3.02 16.58 -6.21
C LYS A 197 3.85 15.85 -7.27
N THR A 198 3.86 14.52 -7.30
CA THR A 198 4.63 13.74 -8.30
C THR A 198 3.89 13.51 -9.62
N ALA A 199 2.57 13.78 -9.69
CA ALA A 199 1.74 13.54 -10.88
C ALA A 199 1.32 14.80 -11.68
N ASN A 200 1.86 16.00 -11.38
CA ASN A 200 1.30 17.26 -11.90
C ASN A 200 2.15 17.97 -12.98
N MET A 201 1.63 17.99 -14.22
CA MET A 201 1.71 19.16 -15.13
C MET A 201 0.54 19.11 -16.16
N HIS A 202 -0.18 20.22 -16.29
CA HIS A 202 -1.51 20.29 -16.92
C HIS A 202 -1.50 20.21 -18.46
N PHE A 203 -1.91 19.03 -18.93
CA PHE A 203 -2.69 18.62 -20.12
C PHE A 203 -2.64 17.06 -20.19
N GLY A 204 -1.71 16.46 -19.43
CA GLY A 204 -1.53 15.02 -19.22
C GLY A 204 -2.33 14.37 -18.09
N ARG A 205 -2.85 15.11 -17.08
CA ARG A 205 -3.55 14.50 -15.92
C ARG A 205 -4.84 13.75 -16.30
N TRP A 206 -5.69 14.36 -17.12
CA TRP A 206 -6.92 13.71 -17.57
C TRP A 206 -6.62 12.46 -18.42
N ARG A 207 -5.64 12.55 -19.33
CA ARG A 207 -5.22 11.41 -20.16
C ARG A 207 -4.59 10.29 -19.32
N TYR A 208 -3.81 10.65 -18.31
CA TYR A 208 -3.22 9.72 -17.35
C TYR A 208 -4.30 9.03 -16.52
N ASP A 209 -5.24 9.78 -15.95
CA ASP A 209 -6.33 9.24 -15.13
C ASP A 209 -7.26 8.34 -15.95
N VAL A 210 -7.67 8.78 -17.14
CA VAL A 210 -8.49 7.97 -18.06
C VAL A 210 -7.71 6.73 -18.51
N GLY A 211 -6.44 6.89 -18.88
CA GLY A 211 -5.58 5.78 -19.27
C GLY A 211 -5.38 4.76 -18.16
N GLY A 212 -5.16 5.22 -16.93
CA GLY A 212 -5.02 4.41 -15.72
C GLY A 212 -6.31 3.63 -15.42
N ARG A 213 -7.48 4.28 -15.46
CA ARG A 213 -8.78 3.62 -15.28
C ARG A 213 -9.02 2.55 -16.35
N LEU A 214 -8.77 2.86 -17.62
CA LEU A 214 -8.94 1.90 -18.70
C LEU A 214 -8.00 0.70 -18.55
N ALA A 215 -6.73 0.93 -18.22
CA ALA A 215 -5.75 -0.12 -18.00
C ALA A 215 -6.13 -1.01 -16.80
N MET A 216 -6.58 -0.41 -15.70
CA MET A 216 -7.10 -1.12 -14.52
C MET A 216 -8.24 -2.06 -14.91
N VAL A 217 -9.25 -1.55 -15.62
CA VAL A 217 -10.41 -2.36 -16.05
C VAL A 217 -9.97 -3.50 -16.97
N GLN A 218 -9.02 -3.25 -17.88
CA GLN A 218 -8.48 -4.28 -18.76
C GLN A 218 -7.72 -5.37 -17.99
N GLY A 219 -6.86 -5.00 -17.04
CA GLY A 219 -6.12 -5.93 -16.19
C GLY A 219 -7.06 -6.80 -15.35
N LEU A 220 -7.99 -6.17 -14.62
CA LEU A 220 -8.99 -6.88 -13.81
C LEU A 220 -9.84 -7.82 -14.67
N ARG A 221 -10.27 -7.38 -15.86
CA ARG A 221 -11.05 -8.21 -16.78
C ARG A 221 -10.26 -9.43 -17.25
N ARG A 222 -8.97 -9.29 -17.59
CA ARG A 222 -8.14 -10.39 -18.09
C ARG A 222 -7.97 -11.49 -17.04
N ILE A 223 -7.78 -11.10 -15.78
CA ILE A 223 -7.49 -12.04 -14.69
C ILE A 223 -8.78 -12.61 -14.07
N HIS A 224 -9.76 -11.76 -13.79
CA HIS A 224 -10.95 -12.11 -12.99
C HIS A 224 -12.25 -12.21 -13.80
N GLY A 225 -12.22 -11.84 -15.08
CA GLY A 225 -13.40 -11.80 -15.94
C GLY A 225 -14.34 -10.62 -15.68
N TRP A 226 -15.33 -10.45 -16.57
CA TRP A 226 -16.23 -9.28 -16.55
C TRP A 226 -17.13 -9.19 -15.32
N ARG A 227 -17.64 -10.34 -14.83
CA ARG A 227 -18.54 -10.35 -13.67
C ARG A 227 -17.87 -9.79 -12.41
N ALA A 228 -16.66 -10.24 -12.11
CA ALA A 228 -15.88 -9.75 -10.98
C ALA A 228 -15.50 -8.27 -11.17
N THR A 229 -15.05 -7.90 -12.38
CA THR A 229 -14.67 -6.51 -12.70
C THR A 229 -15.83 -5.53 -12.48
N LEU A 230 -17.03 -5.86 -12.95
CA LEU A 230 -18.21 -5.01 -12.75
C LEU A 230 -18.62 -4.92 -11.27
N ALA A 231 -18.48 -6.00 -10.50
CA ALA A 231 -18.75 -5.99 -9.07
C ALA A 231 -17.78 -5.07 -8.30
N ILE A 232 -16.49 -5.07 -8.66
CA ILE A 232 -15.47 -4.19 -8.08
C ILE A 232 -15.78 -2.73 -8.42
N LEU A 233 -16.00 -2.42 -9.71
CA LEU A 233 -16.32 -1.07 -10.16
C LEU A 233 -17.61 -0.55 -9.52
N GLY A 234 -18.65 -1.40 -9.42
CA GLY A 234 -19.89 -1.07 -8.74
C GLY A 234 -19.65 -0.72 -7.28
N ARG A 235 -18.84 -1.50 -6.55
CA ARG A 235 -18.46 -1.19 -5.17
C ARG A 235 -17.66 0.10 -5.07
N MET A 236 -16.67 0.33 -5.93
CA MET A 236 -15.89 1.58 -5.93
C MET A 236 -16.77 2.81 -6.21
N SER A 237 -17.70 2.72 -7.17
CA SER A 237 -18.63 3.81 -7.50
C SER A 237 -19.64 4.09 -6.38
N ILE A 238 -20.16 3.04 -5.73
CA ILE A 238 -21.04 3.21 -4.54
C ILE A 238 -20.26 3.86 -3.40
N VAL A 239 -19.00 3.49 -3.22
CA VAL A 239 -18.10 3.97 -2.17
C VAL A 239 -17.64 5.42 -2.37
N LEU A 240 -17.62 5.92 -3.61
CA LEU A 240 -17.41 7.34 -3.91
C LEU A 240 -18.66 8.22 -3.72
N HIS A 241 -19.85 7.61 -3.55
CA HIS A 241 -21.14 8.31 -3.55
C HIS A 241 -22.00 8.08 -2.28
N ARG A 242 -21.54 7.29 -1.30
CA ARG A 242 -22.25 7.08 -0.03
C ARG A 242 -21.38 7.48 1.16
N GLU A 243 -21.94 8.36 2.00
CA GLU A 243 -21.66 8.34 3.44
C GLU A 243 -21.94 6.92 3.94
N TRP A 244 -20.91 6.23 4.42
CA TRP A 244 -21.07 4.87 4.91
C TRP A 244 -21.56 4.91 6.35
N PRO A 245 -22.56 4.08 6.73
CA PRO A 245 -23.08 4.06 8.09
C PRO A 245 -21.97 3.78 9.11
N GLN A 246 -21.90 4.66 10.11
CA GLN A 246 -21.13 4.44 11.32
C GLN A 246 -21.55 3.11 11.96
N GLN A 247 -20.54 2.33 12.37
CA GLN A 247 -20.62 1.18 13.28
C GLN A 247 -21.11 -0.16 12.68
N PHE A 248 -20.24 -1.17 12.78
CA PHE A 248 -20.66 -2.56 12.97
C PHE A 248 -20.77 -2.79 14.48
N PRO A 249 -21.89 -3.32 15.00
CA PRO A 249 -21.96 -3.76 16.39
C PRO A 249 -21.02 -4.94 16.56
N LEU A 250 -20.12 -4.83 17.54
CA LEU A 250 -19.57 -5.99 18.22
C LEU A 250 -20.64 -6.38 19.24
N ASP A 251 -21.24 -7.54 19.09
CA ASP A 251 -22.10 -8.11 20.13
C ASP A 251 -21.49 -9.42 20.65
N PRO A 252 -21.81 -9.79 21.90
CA PRO A 252 -20.80 -10.04 22.92
C PRO A 252 -20.65 -11.53 23.26
N ALA A 253 -19.48 -11.86 23.80
CA ALA A 253 -19.29 -12.99 24.71
C ALA A 253 -18.30 -12.55 25.80
#